data_AF-A0A6L8EF90-F1
#
_entry.id   AF-A0A6L8EF90-F1
#
_cell.length_a   1.000
_cell.length_b   1.000
_cell.length_c   1.000
_cell.angle_alpha   90.00
_cell.angle_beta   90.00
_cell.angle_gamma   90.00
#
_symmetry.space_group_name_H-M   'P 1'
#
loop_
_entity.id
_entity.type
_entity.pdbx_description
1 polymer ?
#
loop_
_entity_poly.entity_id
_entity_poly.type
_entity_poly.pdbx_seq_one_letter_code
_entity_poly.pdbx_strand_id
1 'polypeptide(L)' 'MNTKGEFVIVPKVAPPFYISALSNGLAVLKIGDKYGYINAKGEVVIEPQFDSAGRFAKTK' A
#
# COMPACT_ATOMS: atom_id res chain seq x y z
N MET A 1 -13.57 1.58 -2.03
CA MET A 1 -14.38 2.80 -2.27
C MET A 1 -15.72 2.59 -1.60
N ASN A 2 -16.11 3.39 -0.59
CA ASN A 2 -17.47 3.26 -0.06
C ASN A 2 -18.45 4.04 -0.96
N THR A 3 -19.73 3.75 -0.80
CA THR A 3 -20.85 4.24 -1.62
C THR A 3 -21.09 5.76 -1.53
N LYS A 4 -20.21 6.51 -0.85
CA LYS A 4 -20.26 7.98 -0.76
C LYS A 4 -19.16 8.67 -1.56
N GLY A 5 -18.35 7.93 -2.33
CA GLY A 5 -17.27 8.52 -3.12
C GLY A 5 -16.12 9.09 -2.28
N GLU A 6 -16.10 8.82 -0.97
CA GLU A 6 -14.97 9.14 -0.12
C GLU A 6 -13.90 8.04 -0.25
N PHE A 7 -12.68 8.47 -0.55
CA PHE A 7 -11.49 7.63 -0.49
C PHE A 7 -11.18 7.30 0.98
N VAL A 8 -11.90 6.35 1.59
CA VAL A 8 -11.69 5.90 2.98
C VAL A 8 -10.47 4.99 3.14
N ILE A 9 -9.41 5.20 2.34
CA ILE A 9 -8.07 4.62 2.58
C ILE A 9 -7.01 5.41 1.82
N VAL A 10 -7.11 6.73 1.84
CA VAL A 10 -5.92 7.59 1.64
C VAL A 10 -5.77 8.36 2.96
N PRO A 11 -4.65 8.20 3.69
CA PRO A 11 -4.33 9.12 4.77
C PRO A 11 -4.44 10.53 4.20
N LYS A 12 -5.32 11.35 4.76
CA LYS A 12 -5.52 12.76 4.37
C LYS A 12 -4.36 13.63 4.85
N VAL A 13 -3.15 13.10 4.79
CA VAL A 13 -1.92 13.70 5.27
C VAL A 13 -0.99 13.81 4.08
N ALA A 14 -0.58 15.04 3.82
CA ALA A 14 0.34 15.42 2.76
C ALA A 14 1.68 14.63 2.89
N PRO A 15 2.47 14.54 1.81
CA PRO A 15 3.47 13.49 1.52
C PRO A 15 4.62 13.36 2.55
N PRO A 16 5.40 12.25 2.50
CA PRO A 16 5.50 11.30 1.39
C PRO A 16 4.94 9.90 1.67
N PHE A 17 4.10 9.42 0.77
CA PHE A 17 3.78 8.00 0.61
C PHE A 17 4.31 7.50 -0.73
N TYR A 18 4.79 6.26 -0.76
CA TYR A 18 5.35 5.63 -1.97
C TYR A 18 4.68 4.28 -2.19
N ILE A 19 4.38 3.98 -3.45
CA ILE A 19 3.86 2.67 -3.86
C ILE A 19 4.89 2.04 -4.80
N SER A 20 5.34 0.82 -4.50
CA SER A 20 6.19 0.05 -5.42
C SER A 20 5.37 -0.50 -6.59
N ALA A 21 6.04 -0.87 -7.68
CA ALA A 21 5.44 -1.64 -8.75
C ALA A 21 4.69 -2.89 -8.23
N LEU A 22 3.54 -3.14 -8.84
CA LEU A 22 2.70 -4.30 -8.60
C LEU A 22 3.42 -5.58 -9.06
N SER A 23 3.49 -6.57 -8.16
CA SER A 23 4.03 -7.90 -8.45
C SER A 23 3.09 -8.95 -7.86
N ASN A 24 2.60 -9.86 -8.70
CA ASN A 24 1.64 -10.90 -8.31
C ASN A 24 0.36 -10.37 -7.63
N GLY A 25 -0.11 -9.19 -8.04
CA GLY A 25 -1.33 -8.60 -7.50
C GLY A 25 -1.17 -7.82 -6.21
N LEU A 26 0.06 -7.70 -5.68
CA LEU A 26 0.39 -6.89 -4.50
C LEU A 26 1.48 -5.86 -4.81
N ALA A 27 1.44 -4.73 -4.12
CA ALA A 27 2.48 -3.71 -4.10
C ALA A 27 2.77 -3.28 -2.66
N VAL A 28 4.02 -2.87 -2.42
CA VAL A 28 4.43 -2.28 -1.15
C VAL A 28 3.90 -0.86 -1.07
N LEU A 29 3.23 -0.53 0.02
CA LEU A 29 2.80 0.82 0.38
C LEU A 29 3.70 1.32 1.51
N LYS A 30 4.41 2.42 1.29
CA LYS A 30 5.16 3.14 2.32
C LYS A 30 4.39 4.40 2.69
N ILE A 31 4.09 4.61 3.96
CA ILE A 31 3.51 5.84 4.50
C ILE A 31 4.41 6.30 5.64
N GLY A 32 5.06 7.46 5.49
CA GLY A 32 6.13 7.88 6.40
C GLY A 32 7.26 6.85 6.39
N ASP A 33 7.64 6.33 7.56
CA ASP A 33 8.68 5.29 7.71
C ASP A 33 8.13 3.87 7.83
N LYS A 34 6.81 3.70 7.74
CA LYS A 34 6.15 2.40 7.87
C LYS A 34 5.76 1.84 6.52
N TYR A 35 5.80 0.51 6.44
CA TYR A 35 5.52 -0.26 5.25
C TYR A 35 4.32 -1.19 5.47
N GLY A 36 3.47 -1.28 4.45
CA GLY A 36 2.31 -2.15 4.34
C GLY A 36 2.18 -2.66 2.90
N TYR A 37 1.04 -3.25 2.58
CA TYR A 37 0.78 -3.80 1.24
C TYR A 37 -0.59 -3.39 0.74
N ILE A 38 -0.65 -3.10 -0.55
CA ILE A 38 -1.89 -2.85 -1.29
C ILE A 38 -2.07 -3.89 -2.38
N ASN A 39 -3.31 -4.16 -2.79
CA ASN A 39 -3.62 -5.00 -3.93
C ASN A 39 -3.68 -4.20 -5.24
N ALA A 40 -3.85 -4.90 -6.35
CA ALA A 40 -4.03 -4.31 -7.69
C ALA A 40 -5.27 -3.41 -7.82
N LYS A 41 -6.23 -3.51 -6.89
CA LYS A 41 -7.42 -2.66 -6.83
C LYS A 41 -7.19 -1.38 -6.03
N GLY A 42 -5.98 -1.17 -5.49
CA GLY A 42 -5.62 -0.04 -4.65
C GLY A 42 -6.14 -0.16 -3.21
N GLU A 43 -6.53 -1.36 -2.78
CA GLU A 43 -6.99 -1.62 -1.42
C GLU A 43 -5.82 -2.02 -0.54
N VAL A 44 -5.70 -1.43 0.64
CA VAL A 44 -4.71 -1.82 1.65
C VAL A 44 -5.07 -3.20 2.17
N VAL A 45 -4.23 -4.18 1.86
CA VAL A 45 -4.35 -5.56 2.36
C VAL A 45 -3.69 -5.67 3.73
N ILE A 46 -2.62 -4.91 3.94
CA ILE A 46 -1.85 -4.88 5.18
C ILE A 46 -1.54 -3.41 5.49
N GLU A 47 -2.03 -2.92 6.61
CA GLU A 47 -1.75 -1.56 7.05
C GLU A 47 -0.25 -1.34 7.31
N PRO A 48 0.29 -0.13 7.04
CA PRO A 48 1.69 0.17 7.28
C PRO A 48 2.03 0.09 8.77
N GLN A 49 2.67 -1.00 9.18
CA GLN A 49 3.08 -1.25 10.56
C GLN A 49 4.52 -1.77 10.66
N PHE A 50 5.10 -2.20 9.54
CA PHE A 50 6.44 -2.76 9.48
C PHE A 50 7.48 -1.68 9.23
N ASP A 51 8.67 -1.86 9.80
CA ASP A 51 9.82 -0.95 9.57
C ASP A 51 10.50 -1.17 8.21
N SER A 52 10.21 -2.29 7.55
CA SER A 52 10.67 -2.58 6.19
C SER A 52 9.72 -3.54 5.47
N ALA A 53 9.63 -3.41 4.14
CA ALA A 53 8.95 -4.39 3.30
C ALA A 53 9.76 -4.63 2.02
N GLY A 54 9.90 -5.90 1.66
CA GLY A 54 10.53 -6.32 0.42
C GLY A 54 9.57 -6.29 -0.75
N ARG A 55 10.10 -6.16 -1.98
CA ARG A 55 9.31 -6.42 -3.19
C ARG A 55 8.83 -7.86 -3.16
N PHE A 56 7.54 -8.06 -3.44
CA PHE A 56 6.95 -9.38 -3.56
C PHE A 56 7.41 -10.05 -4.87
N ALA A 57 8.67 -10.49 -4.93
CA ALA A 57 9.18 -11.30 -6.03
C ALA A 57 9.03 -12.76 -5.63
N LYS A 58 8.21 -13.51 -6.36
CA LYS A 58 8.17 -14.96 -6.21
C LYS A 58 9.50 -15.49 -6.74
N THR A 59 10.42 -15.90 -5.88
CA THR A 59 11.53 -16.75 -6.30
C THR A 59 10.92 -18.05 -6.83
N LYS A 60 11.27 -18.37 -8.06
CA LYS A 60 10.79 -19.55 -8.79
C LYS A 60 11.44 -20.82 -8.24
#